data_AF-A0A1Q5SJE6-F1
#
_entry.id   AF-A0A1Q5SJE6-F1
#
_cell.length_a   1.000
_cell.length_b   1.000
_cell.length_c   1.000
_cell.angle_alpha   90.00
_cell.angle_beta   90.00
_cell.angle_gamma   90.00
#
_symmetry.space_group_name_H-M   'P 1'
#
loop_
_entity.id
_entity.type
_entity.pdbx_description
1 polymer ?
#
loop_
_entity_poly.entity_id
_entity_poly.type
_entity_poly.pdbx_seq_one_letter_code
_entity_poly.pdbx_strand_id
1 'polypeptide(L)'
;MAFTITIPGLVRLILVWQPNEVLSINDASMVTRPLSGRGGLVNSSIAGKLAVFRNPDGDIWPAFRDRRDLSRATHQAALEAALSDVEPLLQRIAPEITELGGYVAGAPTDRNMGIIVQQAVGRLFFPDYAATEDSYRAARTLQAWLSAGPLRAAWIRRSGALEAALDRIEKLSRRNMACAHATALAMDNIVRSIDLMRRMARDSGNLATIEPEVASAQTLRAPARVVREAQDEGRIGTIRLRSRTLVVMMLERARRQRPADPGFGFFASTWNRCPAHRIVPALLTAVWQAARDQRGGGAQTPR
;
A
#
# COMPACT_ATOMS: atom_id res chain seq x y z
N MET A 1 14.46 15.09 11.50
CA MET A 1 13.71 15.19 12.75
C MET A 1 13.06 13.86 13.03
N ALA A 2 13.60 13.18 14.03
CA ALA A 2 13.06 11.96 14.59
C ALA A 2 12.66 12.22 16.05
N PHE A 3 11.63 11.53 16.53
CA PHE A 3 11.17 11.61 17.91
C PHE A 3 11.29 10.24 18.58
N THR A 4 11.94 10.20 19.74
CA THR A 4 12.18 8.96 20.49
C THR A 4 11.27 8.91 21.71
N ILE A 5 10.53 7.80 21.84
CA ILE A 5 9.71 7.48 23.00
C ILE A 5 10.31 6.22 23.64
N THR A 6 10.73 6.32 24.89
CA THR A 6 11.16 5.15 25.68
C THR A 6 10.41 5.13 26.99
N ILE A 7 9.53 4.15 27.14
CA ILE A 7 8.87 3.82 28.40
C ILE A 7 9.34 2.40 28.77
N PRO A 8 10.14 2.23 29.84
CA PRO A 8 10.67 0.93 30.24
C PRO A 8 9.59 -0.15 30.31
N GLY A 9 9.86 -1.33 29.74
CA GLY A 9 8.94 -2.47 29.69
C GLY A 9 7.75 -2.33 28.73
N LEU A 10 7.37 -1.11 28.34
CA LEU A 10 6.17 -0.86 27.53
C LEU A 10 6.49 -0.59 26.07
N VAL A 11 7.32 0.42 25.78
CA VAL A 11 7.61 0.85 24.41
C VAL A 11 9.01 1.43 24.28
N ARG A 12 9.71 1.01 23.22
CA ARG A 12 10.86 1.73 22.70
C ARG A 12 10.61 2.00 21.22
N LEU A 13 10.32 3.26 20.91
CA LEU A 13 9.84 3.68 19.61
C LEU A 13 10.64 4.89 19.14
N ILE A 14 10.98 4.88 17.86
CA ILE A 14 11.49 6.04 17.13
C ILE A 14 10.55 6.33 15.97
N LEU A 15 10.05 7.56 15.91
CA LEU A 15 9.21 8.08 14.84
C LEU A 15 10.06 8.94 13.92
N VAL A 16 10.06 8.66 12.62
CA VAL A 16 10.86 9.38 11.63
C VAL A 16 9.97 9.85 10.49
N TRP A 17 10.09 11.11 10.09
CA TRP A 17 9.24 11.71 9.05
C TRP A 17 9.98 12.64 8.09
N GLN A 18 11.29 12.83 8.27
CA GLN A 18 12.09 13.57 7.30
C GLN A 18 12.51 12.64 6.15
N PRO A 19 12.36 13.05 4.87
CA PRO A 19 12.59 12.17 3.72
C PRO A 19 13.96 11.50 3.71
N ASN A 20 15.03 12.27 3.91
CA ASN A 20 16.40 11.75 3.93
C ASN A 20 16.61 10.75 5.08
N GLU A 21 16.11 11.06 6.28
CA GLU A 21 16.24 10.16 7.44
C GLU A 21 15.43 8.88 7.24
N VAL A 22 14.23 8.96 6.64
CA VAL A 22 13.42 7.78 6.30
C VAL A 22 14.21 6.85 5.37
N LEU A 23 14.87 7.39 4.34
CA LEU A 23 15.69 6.59 3.42
C LEU A 23 16.92 6.00 4.11
N SER A 24 17.69 6.82 4.84
CA SER A 24 18.88 6.37 5.55
C SER A 24 18.56 5.27 6.57
N ILE A 25 17.43 5.38 7.28
CA ILE A 25 16.99 4.36 8.24
C ILE A 25 16.48 3.11 7.54
N ASN A 26 15.75 3.26 6.44
CA ASN A 26 15.28 2.12 5.66
C ASN A 26 16.45 1.30 5.08
N ASP A 27 17.53 1.96 4.65
CA ASP A 27 18.69 1.29 4.04
C ASP A 27 19.70 0.75 5.05
N ALA A 28 19.63 1.16 6.32
CA ALA A 28 20.50 0.64 7.36
C ALA A 28 20.33 -0.87 7.56
N SER A 29 21.45 -1.60 7.53
CA SER A 29 21.47 -3.07 7.64
C SER A 29 20.93 -3.60 8.97
N MET A 30 21.00 -2.78 10.04
CA MET A 30 20.49 -3.10 11.37
C MET A 30 18.96 -2.99 11.49
N VAL A 31 18.27 -2.42 10.50
CA VAL A 31 16.81 -2.19 10.53
C VAL A 31 16.11 -3.21 9.63
N THR A 32 15.20 -4.01 10.20
CA THR A 32 14.57 -5.15 9.50
C THR A 32 13.05 -5.10 9.48
N ARG A 33 12.42 -5.80 8.52
CA ARG A 33 10.94 -5.89 8.42
C ARG A 33 10.31 -6.77 9.48
N PRO A 34 10.83 -7.99 9.74
CA PRO A 34 10.26 -8.84 10.77
C PRO A 34 10.46 -8.18 12.12
N LEU A 35 9.39 -8.18 12.89
CA LEU A 35 9.43 -7.75 14.28
C LEU A 35 9.66 -9.00 15.11
N SER A 36 10.66 -8.97 15.99
CA SER A 36 10.98 -10.11 16.85
C SER A 36 9.91 -10.34 17.93
N GLY A 37 9.06 -9.33 18.16
CA GLY A 37 8.14 -9.31 19.29
C GLY A 37 8.84 -9.08 20.62
N ARG A 38 10.16 -8.86 20.63
CA ARG A 38 10.96 -8.52 21.81
C ARG A 38 11.05 -6.99 21.93
N GLY A 39 11.21 -6.47 23.14
CA GLY A 39 11.41 -5.02 23.38
C GLY A 39 10.23 -4.24 24.01
N GLY A 40 9.21 -4.93 24.51
CA GLY A 40 8.09 -4.36 25.27
C GLY A 40 6.72 -4.76 24.75
N LEU A 41 5.66 -4.45 25.50
CA LEU A 41 4.28 -4.85 25.16
C LEU A 41 3.83 -4.33 23.78
N VAL A 42 4.22 -3.10 23.41
CA VAL A 42 3.86 -2.54 22.09
C VAL A 42 4.54 -3.32 20.96
N ASN A 43 5.81 -3.68 21.13
CA ASN A 43 6.56 -4.49 20.16
C ASN A 43 5.91 -5.85 19.96
N SER A 44 5.62 -6.56 21.06
CA SER A 44 4.98 -7.87 21.01
C SER A 44 3.60 -7.80 20.36
N SER A 45 2.81 -6.76 20.67
CA SER A 45 1.48 -6.56 20.09
C SER A 45 1.54 -6.34 18.57
N ILE A 46 2.41 -5.44 18.09
CA ILE A 46 2.55 -5.17 16.65
C ILE A 46 3.11 -6.41 15.94
N ALA A 47 4.12 -7.09 16.51
CA ALA A 47 4.66 -8.32 15.95
C ALA A 47 3.58 -9.41 15.80
N GLY A 48 2.77 -9.62 16.85
CA GLY A 48 1.65 -10.56 16.82
C GLY A 48 0.61 -10.23 15.76
N LYS A 49 0.36 -8.94 15.48
CA LYS A 49 -0.53 -8.52 14.39
C LYS A 49 0.04 -8.80 13.00
N LEU A 50 1.34 -8.63 12.80
CA LEU A 50 1.97 -8.91 11.52
C LEU A 50 2.17 -10.42 11.29
N ALA A 51 2.30 -11.19 12.37
CA ALA A 51 2.51 -12.63 12.31
C ALA A 51 1.34 -13.41 11.68
N VAL A 52 0.13 -12.83 11.64
CA VAL A 52 -1.05 -13.48 11.04
C VAL A 52 -1.03 -13.49 9.51
N PHE A 53 -0.18 -12.68 8.88
CA PHE A 53 -0.07 -12.59 7.42
C PHE A 53 0.91 -13.64 6.89
N ARG A 54 0.55 -14.89 7.12
CA ARG A 54 1.27 -16.07 6.65
C ARG A 54 0.26 -17.07 6.08
N ASN A 55 0.70 -17.86 5.10
CA ASN A 55 -0.09 -18.99 4.63
C ASN A 55 0.09 -20.20 5.58
N PRO A 56 -0.72 -21.26 5.43
CA PRO A 56 -0.58 -22.50 6.22
C PRO A 56 0.78 -23.17 6.09
N ASP A 57 1.46 -23.02 4.94
CA ASP A 57 2.80 -23.56 4.69
C ASP A 57 3.92 -22.73 5.37
N GLY A 58 3.55 -21.66 6.09
CA GLY A 58 4.47 -20.79 6.82
C GLY A 58 5.10 -19.66 6.01
N ASP A 59 4.79 -19.56 4.71
CA ASP A 59 5.23 -18.46 3.87
C ASP A 59 4.57 -17.14 4.28
N ILE A 60 5.33 -16.06 4.20
CA ILE A 60 4.97 -14.74 4.70
C ILE A 60 4.67 -13.80 3.52
N TRP A 61 3.68 -12.93 3.70
CA TRP A 61 3.37 -11.91 2.69
C TRP A 61 4.61 -11.04 2.37
N PRO A 62 4.82 -10.63 1.11
CA PRO A 62 6.07 -10.01 0.66
C PRO A 62 6.48 -8.77 1.46
N ALA A 63 5.51 -8.00 1.95
CA ALA A 63 5.75 -6.78 2.73
C ALA A 63 6.41 -7.02 4.09
N PHE A 64 6.38 -8.25 4.61
CA PHE A 64 6.89 -8.61 5.93
C PHE A 64 8.13 -9.52 5.90
N ARG A 65 8.56 -9.97 4.70
CA ARG A 65 9.75 -10.80 4.54
C ARG A 65 11.04 -10.09 4.94
N ASP A 66 11.97 -10.83 5.52
CA ASP A 66 13.26 -10.31 6.01
C ASP A 66 14.17 -9.86 4.87
N ARG A 67 15.05 -8.89 5.15
CA ARG A 67 16.06 -8.43 4.18
C ARG A 67 16.99 -9.56 3.75
N ARG A 68 17.33 -10.46 4.68
CA ARG A 68 18.24 -11.61 4.52
C ARG A 68 17.55 -12.88 4.04
N ASP A 69 16.24 -12.86 3.79
CA ASP A 69 15.54 -13.99 3.14
C ASP A 69 16.11 -14.18 1.73
N LEU A 70 16.78 -15.31 1.51
CA LEU A 70 17.43 -15.66 0.25
C LEU A 70 16.44 -15.71 -0.92
N SER A 71 15.19 -16.09 -0.67
CA SER A 71 14.14 -16.18 -1.69
C SER A 71 13.49 -14.83 -2.01
N ARG A 72 13.64 -13.83 -1.12
CA ARG A 72 12.98 -12.52 -1.28
C ARG A 72 13.41 -11.81 -2.56
N ALA A 73 14.71 -11.73 -2.81
CA ALA A 73 15.24 -11.00 -3.97
C ALA A 73 14.70 -11.62 -5.27
N THR A 74 14.70 -12.95 -5.36
CA THR A 74 14.14 -13.71 -6.48
C THR A 74 12.64 -13.47 -6.66
N HIS A 75 11.84 -13.62 -5.60
CA HIS A 75 10.39 -13.38 -5.67
C HIS A 75 10.05 -11.93 -6.03
N GLN A 76 10.80 -10.97 -5.49
CA GLN A 76 10.62 -9.56 -5.79
C GLN A 76 10.97 -9.25 -7.25
N ALA A 77 12.08 -9.79 -7.77
CA ALA A 77 12.47 -9.63 -9.16
C ALA A 77 11.48 -10.28 -10.12
N ALA A 78 11.00 -11.49 -9.81
CA ALA A 78 9.97 -12.16 -10.60
C ALA A 78 8.66 -11.36 -10.65
N LEU A 79 8.23 -10.84 -9.50
CA LEU A 79 7.04 -9.98 -9.43
C LEU A 79 7.23 -8.65 -10.16
N GLU A 80 8.42 -8.05 -10.05
CA GLU A 80 8.77 -6.82 -10.75
C GLU A 80 8.78 -7.02 -12.26
N ALA A 81 9.35 -8.13 -12.75
CA ALA A 81 9.29 -8.49 -14.17
C ALA A 81 7.83 -8.69 -14.63
N ALA A 82 7.02 -9.43 -13.87
CA ALA A 82 5.62 -9.66 -14.18
C ALA A 82 4.77 -8.37 -14.21
N LEU A 83 5.15 -7.34 -13.45
CA LEU A 83 4.46 -6.04 -13.39
C LEU A 83 5.12 -4.95 -14.24
N SER A 84 6.23 -5.24 -14.91
CA SER A 84 6.99 -4.26 -15.71
C SER A 84 6.42 -4.08 -17.12
N ASP A 85 5.70 -5.07 -17.64
CA ASP A 85 5.03 -4.98 -18.93
C ASP A 85 3.67 -4.28 -18.77
N VAL A 86 3.74 -2.96 -18.63
CA VAL A 86 2.62 -2.13 -18.18
C VAL A 86 1.46 -2.12 -19.17
N GLU A 87 1.73 -2.06 -20.46
CA GLU A 87 0.69 -1.81 -21.46
C GLU A 87 -0.30 -2.97 -21.61
N PRO A 88 0.13 -4.24 -21.76
CA PRO A 88 -0.79 -5.37 -21.77
C PRO A 88 -1.57 -5.51 -20.46
N LEU A 89 -0.96 -5.14 -19.34
CA LEU A 89 -1.63 -5.14 -18.04
C LEU A 89 -2.73 -4.09 -17.96
N LEU A 90 -2.48 -2.86 -18.45
CA LEU A 90 -3.49 -1.81 -18.51
C LEU A 90 -4.64 -2.18 -19.46
N GLN A 91 -4.33 -2.76 -20.63
CA GLN A 91 -5.36 -3.25 -21.55
C GLN A 91 -6.27 -4.30 -20.90
N ARG A 92 -5.71 -5.21 -20.12
CA ARG A 92 -6.47 -6.24 -19.39
C ARG A 92 -7.47 -5.64 -18.38
N ILE A 93 -7.16 -4.49 -17.80
CA ILE A 93 -7.99 -3.80 -16.80
C ILE A 93 -8.67 -2.54 -17.37
N ALA A 94 -8.72 -2.40 -18.69
CA ALA A 94 -9.35 -1.27 -19.35
C ALA A 94 -10.82 -1.04 -18.94
N PRO A 95 -11.65 -2.09 -18.70
CA PRO A 95 -12.99 -1.90 -18.17
C PRO A 95 -12.99 -1.19 -16.81
N GLU A 96 -12.12 -1.61 -15.89
CA GLU A 96 -12.00 -0.97 -14.59
C GLU A 96 -11.43 0.45 -14.69
N ILE A 97 -10.45 0.69 -15.58
CA ILE A 97 -9.92 2.04 -15.83
C ILE A 97 -11.04 2.99 -16.26
N THR A 98 -11.93 2.52 -17.14
CA THR A 98 -13.06 3.31 -17.65
C THR A 98 -14.07 3.61 -16.54
N GLU A 99 -14.42 2.61 -15.72
CA GLU A 99 -15.34 2.77 -14.59
C GLU A 99 -14.77 3.74 -13.53
N LEU A 100 -13.48 3.61 -13.22
CA LEU A 100 -12.77 4.52 -12.31
C LEU A 100 -12.64 5.93 -12.91
N GLY A 101 -12.42 6.06 -14.22
CA GLY A 101 -12.42 7.34 -14.92
C GLY A 101 -13.76 8.06 -14.78
N GLY A 102 -14.87 7.35 -14.94
CA GLY A 102 -16.21 7.91 -14.73
C GLY A 102 -16.46 8.35 -13.29
N TYR A 103 -16.01 7.55 -12.32
CA TYR A 103 -16.03 7.94 -10.91
C TYR A 103 -15.27 9.26 -10.68
N VAL A 104 -14.07 9.40 -11.25
CA VAL A 104 -13.24 10.62 -11.12
C VAL A 104 -13.89 11.81 -11.83
N ALA A 105 -14.47 11.61 -13.02
CA ALA A 105 -15.21 12.63 -13.77
C ALA A 105 -16.48 13.11 -13.05
N GLY A 106 -16.94 12.36 -12.04
CA GLY A 106 -18.05 12.75 -11.18
C GLY A 106 -19.33 11.96 -11.43
N ALA A 107 -19.32 10.96 -12.33
CA ALA A 107 -20.47 10.11 -12.58
C ALA A 107 -20.96 9.43 -11.28
N PRO A 108 -22.27 9.22 -11.13
CA PRO A 108 -22.79 8.31 -10.11
C PRO A 108 -22.22 6.91 -10.39
N THR A 109 -21.90 6.17 -9.32
CA THR A 109 -21.48 4.77 -9.43
C THR A 109 -22.35 3.94 -8.49
N ASP A 110 -22.91 2.87 -9.02
CA ASP A 110 -23.72 1.93 -8.23
C ASP A 110 -22.84 0.96 -7.43
N ARG A 111 -21.56 0.83 -7.82
CA ARG A 111 -20.59 -0.07 -7.18
C ARG A 111 -19.65 0.70 -6.27
N ASN A 112 -19.29 0.07 -5.15
CA ASN A 112 -18.26 0.62 -4.27
C ASN A 112 -16.93 0.70 -5.02
N MET A 113 -16.35 1.90 -5.12
CA MET A 113 -15.07 2.13 -5.82
C MET A 113 -13.93 1.25 -5.30
N GLY A 114 -13.95 0.86 -4.02
CA GLY A 114 -12.99 -0.08 -3.50
C GLY A 114 -13.08 -1.49 -4.09
N ILE A 115 -14.27 -1.96 -4.50
CA ILE A 115 -14.43 -3.23 -5.23
C ILE A 115 -13.82 -3.11 -6.62
N ILE A 116 -14.06 -2.00 -7.32
CA ILE A 116 -13.50 -1.75 -8.67
C ILE A 116 -11.97 -1.72 -8.62
N VAL A 117 -11.40 -1.06 -7.60
CA VAL A 117 -9.95 -1.07 -7.40
C VAL A 117 -9.43 -2.47 -7.05
N GLN A 118 -10.11 -3.21 -6.18
CA GLN A 118 -9.72 -4.58 -5.84
C GLN A 118 -9.76 -5.50 -7.07
N GLN A 119 -10.79 -5.33 -7.92
CA GLN A 119 -10.95 -6.02 -9.20
C GLN A 119 -9.77 -5.72 -10.14
N ALA A 120 -9.47 -4.45 -10.38
CA ALA A 120 -8.38 -4.01 -11.24
C ALA A 120 -7.03 -4.59 -10.75
N VAL A 121 -6.74 -4.42 -9.46
CA VAL A 121 -5.49 -4.92 -8.86
C VAL A 121 -5.40 -6.44 -8.95
N GLY A 122 -6.48 -7.17 -8.71
CA GLY A 122 -6.49 -8.63 -8.81
C GLY A 122 -6.29 -9.13 -10.24
N ARG A 123 -6.87 -8.42 -11.23
CA ARG A 123 -6.70 -8.74 -12.66
C ARG A 123 -5.28 -8.55 -13.20
N LEU A 124 -4.46 -7.73 -12.53
CA LEU A 124 -3.02 -7.68 -12.82
C LEU A 124 -2.35 -9.05 -12.62
N PHE A 125 -2.84 -9.87 -11.68
CA PHE A 125 -2.32 -11.19 -11.38
C PHE A 125 -3.07 -12.30 -12.11
N PHE A 126 -4.40 -12.27 -12.10
CA PHE A 126 -5.25 -13.31 -12.67
C PHE A 126 -6.36 -12.68 -13.52
N PRO A 127 -6.42 -12.89 -14.84
CA PRO A 127 -7.41 -12.25 -15.71
C PRO A 127 -8.87 -12.46 -15.26
N ASP A 128 -9.14 -13.63 -14.67
CA ASP A 128 -10.44 -14.05 -14.17
C ASP A 128 -10.67 -13.75 -12.68
N TYR A 129 -9.81 -12.93 -12.06
CA TYR A 129 -10.03 -12.43 -10.70
C TYR A 129 -11.39 -11.74 -10.61
N ALA A 130 -12.18 -12.04 -9.58
CA ALA A 130 -13.50 -11.48 -9.37
C ALA A 130 -13.64 -10.93 -7.93
N ALA A 131 -13.56 -9.62 -7.79
CA ALA A 131 -13.83 -8.90 -6.56
C ALA A 131 -15.35 -8.82 -6.31
N THR A 132 -15.70 -9.00 -5.05
CA THR A 132 -17.06 -9.00 -4.51
C THR A 132 -17.12 -8.04 -3.31
N GLU A 133 -18.32 -7.69 -2.87
CA GLU A 133 -18.48 -6.93 -1.61
C GLU A 133 -17.83 -7.68 -0.43
N ASP A 134 -17.95 -9.02 -0.40
CA ASP A 134 -17.34 -9.84 0.64
C ASP A 134 -15.81 -9.83 0.60
N SER A 135 -15.20 -9.91 -0.59
CA SER A 135 -13.73 -9.83 -0.69
C SER A 135 -13.22 -8.45 -0.35
N TYR A 136 -13.97 -7.41 -0.68
CA TYR A 136 -13.63 -6.04 -0.30
C TYR A 136 -13.76 -5.84 1.22
N ARG A 137 -14.84 -6.34 1.83
CA ARG A 137 -15.03 -6.35 3.29
C ARG A 137 -13.93 -7.13 4.01
N ALA A 138 -13.49 -8.25 3.45
CA ALA A 138 -12.35 -9.00 3.97
C ALA A 138 -11.07 -8.15 3.95
N ALA A 139 -10.75 -7.51 2.83
CA ALA A 139 -9.61 -6.58 2.74
C ALA A 139 -9.68 -5.45 3.77
N ARG A 140 -10.86 -4.84 3.93
CA ARG A 140 -11.11 -3.79 4.94
C ARG A 140 -10.95 -4.30 6.37
N THR A 141 -11.35 -5.53 6.65
CA THR A 141 -11.15 -6.17 7.96
C THR A 141 -9.66 -6.35 8.27
N LEU A 142 -8.85 -6.79 7.30
CA LEU A 142 -7.41 -6.94 7.47
C LEU A 142 -6.70 -5.59 7.69
N GLN A 143 -7.13 -4.53 7.00
CA GLN A 143 -6.64 -3.16 7.23
C GLN A 143 -7.05 -2.64 8.61
N ALA A 144 -8.29 -2.91 9.03
CA ALA A 144 -8.79 -2.56 10.36
C ALA A 144 -8.01 -3.28 11.47
N TRP A 145 -7.66 -4.55 11.28
CA TRP A 145 -6.82 -5.32 12.20
C TRP A 145 -5.46 -4.66 12.44
N LEU A 146 -4.78 -4.28 11.35
CA LEU A 146 -3.47 -3.61 11.40
C LEU A 146 -3.53 -2.27 12.14
N SER A 147 -4.62 -1.52 11.97
CA SER A 147 -4.79 -0.18 12.55
C SER A 147 -5.48 -0.17 13.93
N ALA A 148 -6.11 -1.27 14.34
CA ALA A 148 -6.92 -1.33 15.56
C ALA A 148 -6.12 -1.06 16.84
N GLY A 149 -6.75 -0.41 17.83
CA GLY A 149 -6.26 -0.45 19.21
C GLY A 149 -6.40 -1.86 19.82
N PRO A 150 -5.86 -2.11 21.04
CA PRO A 150 -5.87 -3.42 21.68
C PRO A 150 -7.28 -4.03 21.80
N LEU A 151 -8.26 -3.27 22.27
CA LEU A 151 -9.64 -3.73 22.46
C LEU A 151 -10.31 -4.14 21.14
N ARG A 152 -10.18 -3.28 20.12
CA ARG A 152 -10.74 -3.55 18.79
C ARG A 152 -10.04 -4.73 18.12
N ALA A 153 -8.74 -4.89 18.30
CA ALA A 153 -8.01 -6.04 17.80
C ALA A 153 -8.51 -7.33 18.47
N ALA A 154 -8.62 -7.35 19.81
CA ALA A 154 -9.15 -8.50 20.54
C ALA A 154 -10.57 -8.87 20.05
N TRP A 155 -11.42 -7.88 19.80
CA TRP A 155 -12.76 -8.10 19.25
C TRP A 155 -12.73 -8.71 17.84
N ILE A 156 -11.97 -8.13 16.90
CA ILE A 156 -11.83 -8.66 15.52
C ILE A 156 -11.33 -10.11 15.52
N ARG A 157 -10.39 -10.43 16.41
CA ARG A 157 -9.87 -11.77 16.55
C ARG A 157 -10.92 -12.72 17.15
N ARG A 158 -11.56 -12.32 18.25
CA ARG A 158 -12.55 -13.15 18.95
C ARG A 158 -13.80 -13.41 18.12
N SER A 159 -14.19 -12.49 17.25
CA SER A 159 -15.35 -12.67 16.37
C SER A 159 -15.12 -13.64 15.21
N GLY A 160 -13.90 -14.19 15.04
CA GLY A 160 -13.52 -15.02 13.89
C GLY A 160 -13.38 -14.23 12.58
N ALA A 161 -13.62 -12.92 12.59
CA ALA A 161 -13.59 -12.08 11.40
C ALA A 161 -12.18 -12.00 10.77
N LEU A 162 -11.13 -12.07 11.60
CA LEU A 162 -9.76 -12.10 11.12
C LEU A 162 -9.46 -13.35 10.29
N GLU A 163 -9.80 -14.52 10.81
CA GLU A 163 -9.54 -15.82 10.17
C GLU A 163 -10.37 -15.95 8.88
N ALA A 164 -11.66 -15.60 8.94
CA ALA A 164 -12.53 -15.57 7.77
C ALA A 164 -12.02 -14.61 6.68
N ALA A 165 -11.50 -13.43 7.06
CA ALA A 165 -10.95 -12.47 6.11
C ALA A 165 -9.63 -12.97 5.48
N LEU A 166 -8.75 -13.59 6.26
CA LEU A 166 -7.51 -14.20 5.75
C LEU A 166 -7.83 -15.33 4.76
N ASP A 167 -8.69 -16.28 5.14
CA ASP A 167 -9.10 -17.41 4.31
C ASP A 167 -9.76 -16.94 3.00
N ARG A 168 -10.64 -15.93 3.07
CA ARG A 168 -11.28 -15.35 1.87
C ARG A 168 -10.25 -14.77 0.91
N ILE A 169 -9.31 -13.95 1.40
CA ILE A 169 -8.28 -13.33 0.57
C ILE A 169 -7.31 -14.38 0.02
N GLU A 170 -6.93 -15.37 0.82
CA GLU A 170 -6.02 -16.44 0.40
C GLU A 170 -6.63 -17.30 -0.70
N LYS A 171 -7.91 -17.70 -0.55
CA LYS A 171 -8.66 -18.43 -1.59
C LYS A 171 -8.76 -17.62 -2.88
N LEU A 172 -9.17 -16.36 -2.77
CA LEU A 172 -9.34 -15.49 -3.94
C LEU A 172 -8.02 -15.19 -4.66
N SER A 173 -6.92 -15.12 -3.91
CA SER A 173 -5.57 -14.93 -4.46
C SER A 173 -4.90 -16.24 -4.88
N ARG A 174 -5.58 -17.39 -4.80
CA ARG A 174 -5.02 -18.71 -5.13
C ARG A 174 -3.70 -19.00 -4.42
N ARG A 175 -3.61 -18.56 -3.15
CA ARG A 175 -2.39 -18.60 -2.32
C ARG A 175 -1.18 -17.83 -2.88
N ASN A 176 -1.38 -16.98 -3.89
CA ASN A 176 -0.34 -16.06 -4.35
C ASN A 176 -0.24 -14.89 -3.35
N MET A 177 0.81 -14.91 -2.52
CA MET A 177 1.00 -13.93 -1.45
C MET A 177 1.19 -12.48 -1.96
N ALA A 178 1.67 -12.30 -3.19
CA ALA A 178 1.76 -10.99 -3.80
C ALA A 178 0.36 -10.45 -4.18
N CYS A 179 -0.48 -11.30 -4.79
CA CYS A 179 -1.87 -10.98 -5.08
C CYS A 179 -2.67 -10.72 -3.80
N ALA A 180 -2.50 -11.56 -2.77
CA ALA A 180 -3.12 -11.38 -1.46
C ALA A 180 -2.76 -10.02 -0.85
N HIS A 181 -1.46 -9.68 -0.82
CA HIS A 181 -0.99 -8.39 -0.32
C HIS A 181 -1.54 -7.21 -1.14
N ALA A 182 -1.52 -7.32 -2.47
CA ALA A 182 -1.98 -6.25 -3.35
C ALA A 182 -3.48 -5.97 -3.17
N THR A 183 -4.29 -7.03 -3.16
CA THR A 183 -5.76 -6.96 -3.12
C THR A 183 -6.35 -6.78 -1.71
N ALA A 184 -5.54 -6.97 -0.65
CA ALA A 184 -5.96 -6.71 0.72
C ALA A 184 -5.40 -5.44 1.33
N LEU A 185 -4.13 -5.10 1.05
CA LEU A 185 -3.42 -4.00 1.73
C LEU A 185 -3.04 -2.88 0.78
N ALA A 186 -2.43 -3.18 -0.37
CA ALA A 186 -1.95 -2.13 -1.27
C ALA A 186 -3.09 -1.33 -1.91
N MET A 187 -4.23 -1.98 -2.19
CA MET A 187 -5.41 -1.33 -2.78
C MET A 187 -5.93 -0.13 -1.98
N ASP A 188 -5.75 -0.04 -0.66
CA ASP A 188 -6.22 1.12 0.13
C ASP A 188 -5.54 2.42 -0.30
N ASN A 189 -4.25 2.36 -0.63
CA ASN A 189 -3.54 3.53 -1.12
C ASN A 189 -4.03 3.95 -2.51
N ILE A 190 -4.37 2.98 -3.37
CA ILE A 190 -4.92 3.26 -4.71
C ILE A 190 -6.31 3.88 -4.59
N VAL A 191 -7.19 3.29 -3.76
CA VAL A 191 -8.51 3.84 -3.42
C VAL A 191 -8.41 5.30 -2.96
N ARG A 192 -7.52 5.60 -2.00
CA ARG A 192 -7.32 6.97 -1.51
C ARG A 192 -6.74 7.91 -2.57
N SER A 193 -5.93 7.39 -3.49
CA SER A 193 -5.38 8.17 -4.60
C SER A 193 -6.48 8.56 -5.58
N ILE A 194 -7.35 7.62 -5.95
CA ILE A 194 -8.50 7.85 -6.83
C ILE A 194 -9.53 8.79 -6.19
N ASP A 195 -9.81 8.64 -4.89
CA ASP A 195 -10.65 9.60 -4.16
C ASP A 195 -10.06 11.02 -4.15
N LEU A 196 -8.74 11.14 -4.08
CA LEU A 196 -8.08 12.42 -4.20
C LEU A 196 -8.14 12.96 -5.64
N MET A 197 -7.99 12.10 -6.66
CA MET A 197 -8.21 12.48 -8.06
C MET A 197 -9.62 13.02 -8.28
N ARG A 198 -10.66 12.33 -7.78
CA ARG A 198 -12.04 12.81 -7.88
C ARG A 198 -12.22 14.18 -7.23
N ARG A 199 -11.63 14.40 -6.05
CA ARG A 199 -11.67 15.72 -5.40
C ARG A 199 -10.98 16.79 -6.24
N MET A 200 -9.81 16.50 -6.80
CA MET A 200 -9.07 17.41 -7.65
C MET A 200 -9.79 17.72 -8.97
N ALA A 201 -10.51 16.74 -9.53
CA ALA A 201 -11.30 16.88 -10.76
C ALA A 201 -12.59 17.69 -10.60
N ARG A 202 -13.07 17.87 -9.36
CA ARG A 202 -14.25 18.70 -9.06
C ARG A 202 -13.99 20.19 -9.24
N ASP A 203 -12.76 20.62 -9.02
CA ASP A 203 -12.37 22.01 -9.24
C ASP A 203 -12.43 22.31 -10.73
N SER A 204 -13.21 23.33 -11.10
CA SER A 204 -13.47 23.70 -12.49
C SER A 204 -12.18 23.94 -13.26
N GLY A 205 -12.03 23.29 -14.40
CA GLY A 205 -10.87 23.41 -15.29
C GLY A 205 -9.77 22.38 -15.05
N ASN A 206 -9.59 21.87 -13.81
CA ASN A 206 -8.47 20.98 -13.49
C ASN A 206 -8.39 19.75 -14.38
N LEU A 207 -9.52 19.11 -14.68
CA LEU A 207 -9.55 17.90 -15.51
C LEU A 207 -9.08 18.16 -16.96
N ALA A 208 -9.27 19.38 -17.46
CA ALA A 208 -8.83 19.78 -18.79
C ALA A 208 -7.39 20.31 -18.81
N THR A 209 -6.93 20.95 -17.73
CA THR A 209 -5.65 21.68 -17.69
C THR A 209 -4.51 20.90 -17.05
N ILE A 210 -4.78 19.94 -16.17
CA ILE A 210 -3.73 19.15 -15.51
C ILE A 210 -3.44 17.92 -16.37
N GLU A 211 -2.17 17.78 -16.76
CA GLU A 211 -1.71 16.60 -17.48
C GLU A 211 -1.86 15.32 -16.64
N PRO A 212 -2.24 14.18 -17.26
CA PRO A 212 -2.46 12.92 -16.55
C PRO A 212 -1.31 12.48 -15.63
N GLU A 213 -0.06 12.65 -16.06
CA GLU A 213 1.13 12.30 -15.29
C GLU A 213 1.29 13.19 -14.05
N VAL A 214 0.97 14.48 -14.19
CA VAL A 214 1.00 15.45 -13.10
C VAL A 214 -0.10 15.12 -12.09
N ALA A 215 -1.31 14.82 -12.57
CA ALA A 215 -2.42 14.40 -11.73
C ALA A 215 -2.09 13.11 -10.96
N SER A 216 -1.51 12.12 -11.63
CA SER A 216 -1.01 10.88 -11.04
C SER A 216 0.00 11.16 -9.92
N ALA A 217 1.02 11.97 -10.19
CA ALA A 217 2.06 12.30 -9.22
C ALA A 217 1.54 13.04 -7.98
N GLN A 218 0.58 13.96 -8.15
CA GLN A 218 0.00 14.76 -7.07
C GLN A 218 -0.99 13.96 -6.19
N THR A 219 -1.67 12.99 -6.79
CA THR A 219 -2.73 12.24 -6.10
C THR A 219 -2.25 10.93 -5.48
N LEU A 220 -1.12 10.40 -5.96
CA LEU A 220 -0.51 9.17 -5.47
C LEU A 220 -0.28 9.21 -3.94
N ARG A 221 -0.94 8.29 -3.24
CA ARG A 221 -0.78 8.08 -1.80
C ARG A 221 0.25 6.99 -1.50
N ALA A 222 1.18 7.33 -0.62
CA ALA A 222 2.04 6.35 0.03
C ALA A 222 1.37 5.82 1.31
N PRO A 223 1.78 4.63 1.81
CA PRO A 223 1.37 4.16 3.12
C PRO A 223 1.55 5.23 4.21
N ALA A 224 0.58 5.38 5.11
CA ALA A 224 0.67 6.37 6.20
C ALA A 224 1.91 6.16 7.09
N ARG A 225 2.22 4.89 7.37
CA ARG A 225 3.35 4.47 8.20
C ARG A 225 3.92 3.13 7.75
N VAL A 226 5.22 2.97 7.90
CA VAL A 226 5.94 1.70 7.75
C VAL A 226 6.65 1.41 9.06
N VAL A 227 6.47 0.19 9.58
CA VAL A 227 7.08 -0.25 10.84
C VAL A 227 8.23 -1.20 10.54
N ARG A 228 9.33 -1.02 11.27
CA ARG A 228 10.53 -1.84 11.27
C ARG A 228 11.04 -2.03 12.70
N GLU A 229 11.98 -2.95 12.88
CA GLU A 229 12.70 -3.13 14.15
C GLU A 229 14.19 -2.96 13.93
N ALA A 230 14.87 -2.28 14.85
CA ALA A 230 16.34 -2.31 14.94
C ALA A 230 16.79 -3.61 15.60
N GLN A 231 17.46 -4.50 14.87
CA GLN A 231 17.99 -5.76 15.43
C GLN A 231 19.15 -5.48 16.38
N ASP A 232 20.06 -4.62 15.97
CA ASP A 232 21.29 -4.30 16.69
C ASP A 232 21.27 -2.84 17.17
N GLU A 233 22.12 -2.54 18.15
CA GLU A 233 22.41 -1.15 18.51
C GLU A 233 23.31 -0.50 17.47
N GLY A 234 23.04 0.77 17.17
CA GLY A 234 23.86 1.54 16.25
C GLY A 234 23.41 2.98 16.11
N ARG A 235 24.03 3.69 15.18
CA ARG A 235 23.76 5.10 14.92
C ARG A 235 23.57 5.33 13.43
N ILE A 236 22.55 6.12 13.08
CA ILE A 236 22.24 6.54 11.71
C ILE A 236 22.17 8.07 11.72
N GLY A 237 23.23 8.72 11.23
CA GLY A 237 23.39 10.17 11.37
C GLY A 237 23.40 10.59 12.85
N THR A 238 22.43 11.39 13.27
CA THR A 238 22.27 11.81 14.67
C THR A 238 21.38 10.88 15.50
N ILE A 239 20.72 9.90 14.88
CA ILE A 239 19.76 9.02 15.53
C ILE A 239 20.48 7.80 16.11
N ARG A 240 20.37 7.60 17.43
CA ARG A 240 20.84 6.38 18.09
C ARG A 240 19.70 5.35 18.16
N LEU A 241 19.90 4.19 17.54
CA LEU A 241 19.00 3.05 17.62
C LEU A 241 19.55 2.08 18.66
N ARG A 242 18.74 1.69 19.64
CA ARG A 242 19.07 0.54 20.49
C ARG A 242 18.48 -0.73 19.87
N SER A 243 19.06 -1.89 20.20
CA SER A 243 18.44 -3.17 19.86
C SER A 243 16.98 -3.21 20.33
N ARG A 244 16.13 -3.82 19.50
CA ARG A 244 14.67 -3.97 19.65
C ARG A 244 13.88 -2.67 19.67
N THR A 245 14.45 -1.58 19.16
CA THR A 245 13.69 -0.34 18.97
C THR A 245 12.74 -0.50 17.79
N LEU A 246 11.45 -0.23 18.00
CA LEU A 246 10.52 -0.06 16.90
C LEU A 246 10.84 1.24 16.17
N VAL A 247 10.92 1.15 14.86
CA VAL A 247 11.11 2.30 13.99
C VAL A 247 9.83 2.47 13.19
N VAL A 248 9.15 3.60 13.38
CA VAL A 248 7.95 3.98 12.65
C VAL A 248 8.30 5.12 11.70
N MET A 249 8.33 4.80 10.41
CA MET A 249 8.55 5.77 9.34
C MET A 249 7.22 6.30 8.87
N MET A 250 6.96 7.60 9.06
CA MET A 250 5.75 8.31 8.64
C MET A 250 5.84 8.66 7.16
N LEU A 251 5.73 7.64 6.31
CA LEU A 251 6.04 7.72 4.89
C LEU A 251 5.15 8.72 4.14
N GLU A 252 3.85 8.79 4.43
CA GLU A 252 2.96 9.80 3.84
C GLU A 252 3.39 11.23 4.20
N ARG A 253 3.77 11.48 5.47
CA ARG A 253 4.26 12.80 5.90
C ARG A 253 5.58 13.16 5.24
N ALA A 254 6.47 12.18 5.08
CA ALA A 254 7.74 12.38 4.38
C ALA A 254 7.52 12.65 2.88
N ARG A 255 6.63 11.90 2.21
CA ARG A 255 6.28 12.09 0.80
C ARG A 255 5.74 13.49 0.52
N ARG A 256 4.88 14.03 1.40
CA ARG A 256 4.35 15.41 1.27
C ARG A 256 5.46 16.48 1.28
N GLN A 257 6.61 16.19 1.87
CA GLN A 257 7.79 17.09 1.87
C GLN A 257 8.67 16.91 0.62
N ARG A 258 8.40 15.90 -0.22
CA ARG A 258 9.06 15.66 -1.52
C ARG A 258 8.03 15.35 -2.61
N PRO A 259 7.16 16.30 -2.99
CA PRO A 259 6.12 16.09 -4.00
C PRO A 259 6.69 15.75 -5.39
N ALA A 260 7.91 16.21 -5.70
CA ALA A 260 8.57 15.98 -6.99
C ALA A 260 9.20 14.57 -7.17
N ASP A 261 9.24 13.73 -6.12
CA ASP A 261 9.83 12.39 -6.19
C ASP A 261 8.73 11.30 -6.09
N PRO A 262 8.16 10.84 -7.22
CA PRO A 262 7.13 9.80 -7.22
C PRO A 262 7.67 8.42 -6.77
N GLY A 263 8.97 8.16 -6.96
CA GLY A 263 9.63 6.92 -6.57
C GLY A 263 9.76 6.75 -5.06
N PHE A 264 9.74 7.86 -4.31
CA PHE A 264 9.85 7.86 -2.84
C PHE A 264 8.79 6.99 -2.16
N GLY A 265 7.52 7.09 -2.59
CA GLY A 265 6.41 6.33 -1.99
C GLY A 265 6.52 4.81 -2.19
N PHE A 266 7.29 4.39 -3.19
CA PHE A 266 7.55 2.99 -3.52
C PHE A 266 8.92 2.52 -3.04
N PHE A 267 9.73 3.40 -2.44
CA PHE A 267 11.12 3.14 -2.14
C PHE A 267 11.91 2.59 -3.34
N ALA A 268 11.64 3.12 -4.54
CA ALA A 268 12.11 2.54 -5.81
C ALA A 268 13.64 2.36 -5.92
N SER A 269 14.41 3.19 -5.20
CA SER A 269 15.87 3.19 -5.17
C SER A 269 16.49 2.38 -4.01
N THR A 270 15.69 1.65 -3.24
CA THR A 270 16.16 0.93 -2.05
C THR A 270 16.06 -0.58 -2.19
N TRP A 271 16.69 -1.33 -1.29
CA TRP A 271 16.63 -2.80 -1.25
C TRP A 271 15.19 -3.35 -1.18
N ASN A 272 14.25 -2.53 -0.72
CA ASN A 272 12.92 -2.90 -0.30
C ASN A 272 11.85 -2.41 -1.29
N ARG A 273 12.28 -1.98 -2.49
CA ARG A 273 11.48 -1.40 -3.57
C ARG A 273 10.15 -2.11 -3.81
N CYS A 274 9.07 -1.35 -3.95
CA CYS A 274 7.78 -1.90 -4.32
C CYS A 274 7.79 -2.27 -5.82
N PRO A 275 7.50 -3.53 -6.19
CA PRO A 275 7.41 -3.94 -7.59
C PRO A 275 6.37 -3.15 -8.40
N ALA A 276 5.38 -2.55 -7.73
CA ALA A 276 4.30 -1.81 -8.37
C ALA A 276 4.66 -0.36 -8.78
N HIS A 277 5.93 0.04 -8.66
CA HIS A 277 6.39 1.43 -8.87
C HIS A 277 6.18 1.97 -10.29
N ARG A 278 5.96 1.10 -11.29
CA ARG A 278 5.60 1.49 -12.67
C ARG A 278 4.11 1.39 -12.93
N ILE A 279 3.51 0.24 -12.60
CA ILE A 279 2.11 -0.05 -12.92
C ILE A 279 1.11 0.85 -12.16
N VAL A 280 1.38 1.22 -10.90
CA VAL A 280 0.44 2.06 -10.12
C VAL A 280 0.39 3.49 -10.65
N PRO A 281 1.51 4.20 -10.87
CA PRO A 281 1.47 5.51 -11.52
C PRO A 281 0.80 5.47 -12.89
N ALA A 282 1.10 4.45 -13.71
CA ALA A 282 0.51 4.30 -15.04
C ALA A 282 -1.01 4.06 -14.98
N LEU A 283 -1.48 3.24 -14.04
CA LEU A 283 -2.92 3.06 -13.78
C LEU A 283 -3.58 4.38 -13.42
N LEU A 284 -3.00 5.18 -12.52
CA LEU A 284 -3.57 6.47 -12.13
C LEU A 284 -3.58 7.45 -13.32
N THR A 285 -2.51 7.50 -14.12
CA THR A 285 -2.45 8.29 -15.36
C THR A 285 -3.59 7.89 -16.31
N ALA A 286 -3.78 6.58 -16.55
CA ALA A 286 -4.84 6.08 -17.41
C ALA A 286 -6.25 6.39 -16.89
N VAL A 287 -6.46 6.34 -15.58
CA VAL A 287 -7.75 6.72 -14.95
C VAL A 287 -8.04 8.21 -15.13
N TRP A 288 -7.04 9.09 -14.98
CA TRP A 288 -7.23 10.52 -15.23
C TRP A 288 -7.53 10.80 -16.70
N GLN A 289 -6.81 10.14 -17.61
CA GLN A 289 -7.06 10.23 -19.04
C GLN A 289 -8.50 9.81 -19.37
N ALA A 290 -8.95 8.66 -18.88
CA ALA A 290 -10.31 8.17 -19.09
C ALA A 290 -11.36 9.15 -18.52
N ALA A 291 -11.10 9.79 -17.38
CA ALA A 291 -11.97 10.81 -16.82
C ALA A 291 -12.06 12.05 -17.73
N ARG A 292 -10.92 12.50 -18.28
CA ARG A 292 -10.83 13.63 -19.22
C ARG A 292 -11.65 13.34 -20.48
N ASP A 293 -11.49 12.16 -21.06
CA ASP A 293 -12.18 11.75 -22.29
C ASP A 293 -13.70 11.70 -22.11
N GLN A 294 -14.18 11.20 -20.96
CA GLN A 294 -15.61 11.13 -20.66
C GLN A 294 -16.24 12.52 -20.48
N ARG A 295 -15.51 13.48 -19.90
CA ARG A 295 -16.00 14.86 -19.74
C ARG A 295 -15.95 15.64 -21.06
N GLY A 296 -14.95 15.37 -21.90
CA GLY A 296 -14.83 15.94 -23.25
C GLY A 296 -15.90 15.42 -24.21
N GLY A 297 -16.23 14.12 -24.13
CA GLY A 297 -17.29 13.50 -24.94
C GLY A 297 -18.71 13.99 -24.57
N GLY A 298 -18.93 14.45 -23.34
CA GLY A 298 -20.20 15.03 -22.91
C GLY A 298 -20.48 16.46 -23.40
N ALA A 299 -19.49 17.14 -24.00
CA ALA A 299 -19.65 18.50 -24.53
C ALA A 299 -20.08 18.53 -26.02
N GLN A 300 -20.21 17.36 -26.67
CA GLN A 300 -20.75 17.23 -28.04
C GLN A 300 -22.16 16.63 -28.00
N THR A 301 -23.14 17.43 -27.60
CA THR A 301 -24.53 17.20 -28.00
C THR A 301 -25.08 18.54 -28.47
N PRO A 302 -25.10 18.80 -29.79
CA PRO A 302 -25.66 20.05 -30.31
C PRO A 302 -27.18 19.99 -30.16
N ARG A 303 -27.76 21.13 -29.75
CA ARG A 303 -29.11 21.50 -30.16
C ARG A 303 -29.01 22.28 -31.45
#